data_AF-A0A2D6X8B2-F1
#
_entry.id   AF-A0A2D6X8B2-F1
#
_cell.length_a   1.000
_cell.length_b   1.000
_cell.length_c   1.000
_cell.angle_alpha   90.00
_cell.angle_beta   90.00
_cell.angle_gamma   90.00
#
_symmetry.space_group_name_H-M   'P 1'
#
loop_
_entity.id
_entity.type
_entity.pdbx_description
1 polymer ?
#
loop_
_entity_poly.entity_id
_entity_poly.type
_entity_poly.pdbx_seq_one_letter_code
_entity_poly.pdbx_strand_id
1 'polypeptide(L)'
;MNFKINQVFSELVVDLHPKYPIKGHADLVLKVDVDGEEKILLIDIKTINAFSYSKKFGRKPDANAQEHHKFQVGTYAMGVESMFGRCDGIFILYYKKDNSFLKLEEVDSSYIDKARGYWDKVLLEEKDGLPRIKEGYSPVYAWECKYCAFEEQCIEDNKKGK
;
A
#
# COMPACT_ATOMS: atom_id res chain seq x y z
N MET A 1 -20.00 20.02 -11.95
CA MET A 1 -18.92 19.52 -11.11
C MET A 1 -18.00 20.68 -10.79
N ASN A 2 -18.21 21.30 -9.65
CA ASN A 2 -17.29 22.23 -9.04
C ASN A 2 -16.29 21.41 -8.21
N PHE A 3 -15.00 21.58 -8.49
CA PHE A 3 -13.93 20.89 -7.77
C PHE A 3 -12.91 21.91 -7.33
N LYS A 4 -12.65 21.97 -6.02
CA LYS A 4 -11.69 22.88 -5.43
C LYS A 4 -10.80 22.15 -4.45
N ILE A 5 -9.48 22.30 -4.60
CA ILE A 5 -8.53 21.86 -3.58
C ILE A 5 -8.48 22.92 -2.50
N ASN A 6 -8.89 22.56 -1.29
CA ASN A 6 -8.86 23.45 -0.12
C ASN A 6 -7.52 23.35 0.62
N GLN A 7 -6.97 22.14 0.73
CA GLN A 7 -5.72 21.89 1.42
C GLN A 7 -4.98 20.69 0.84
N VAL A 8 -3.65 20.76 0.85
CA VAL A 8 -2.75 19.66 0.46
C VAL A 8 -1.83 19.38 1.64
N PHE A 9 -1.75 18.12 2.04
CA PHE A 9 -0.71 17.61 2.93
C PHE A 9 0.22 16.72 2.11
N SER A 10 1.52 16.99 2.17
CA SER A 10 2.55 16.15 1.57
C SER A 10 3.35 15.45 2.66
N GLU A 11 3.73 14.19 2.46
CA GLU A 11 4.49 13.38 3.42
C GLU A 11 3.80 13.36 4.80
N LEU A 12 2.48 13.20 4.81
CA LEU A 12 1.70 13.23 6.05
C LEU A 12 2.06 12.04 6.92
N VAL A 13 2.56 12.31 8.12
CA VAL A 13 2.88 11.26 9.09
C VAL A 13 1.61 10.50 9.46
N VAL A 14 1.61 9.20 9.18
CA VAL A 14 0.61 8.24 9.65
C VAL A 14 1.20 7.50 10.83
N ASP A 15 0.60 7.65 12.00
CA ASP A 15 1.01 6.97 13.24
C ASP A 15 -0.21 6.26 13.84
N LEU A 16 -0.18 4.92 13.87
CA LEU A 16 -1.30 4.08 14.32
C LEU A 16 -1.05 3.48 15.72
N HIS A 17 0.01 3.90 16.40
CA HIS A 17 0.32 3.49 17.75
C HIS A 17 -0.74 4.02 18.75
N PRO A 18 -1.08 3.31 19.84
CA PRO A 18 -0.54 2.01 20.28
C PRO A 18 -1.22 0.80 19.67
N LYS A 19 -2.32 0.97 18.93
CA LYS A 19 -3.10 -0.18 18.45
C LYS A 19 -2.30 -1.01 17.45
N TYR A 20 -1.63 -0.35 16.50
CA TYR A 20 -0.74 -0.99 15.55
C TYR A 20 0.65 -0.35 15.67
N PRO A 21 1.75 -1.12 15.77
CA PRO A 21 3.12 -0.60 15.82
C PRO A 21 3.58 -0.17 14.41
N ILE A 22 2.79 0.69 13.78
CA ILE A 22 2.95 1.14 12.40
C ILE A 22 3.12 2.64 12.40
N LYS A 23 4.19 3.08 11.73
CA LYS A 23 4.43 4.48 11.41
C LYS A 23 4.90 4.59 9.97
N GLY A 24 4.40 5.59 9.25
CA GLY A 24 4.73 5.81 7.86
C GLY A 24 4.42 7.24 7.42
N HIS A 25 4.56 7.49 6.13
CA HIS A 25 4.25 8.76 5.50
C HIS A 25 3.38 8.50 4.28
N ALA A 26 2.23 9.17 4.23
CA ALA A 26 1.38 9.19 3.05
C ALA A 26 1.86 10.31 2.12
N ASP A 27 2.16 9.98 0.86
CA ASP A 27 2.74 10.93 -0.11
C ASP A 27 1.88 12.20 -0.22
N LEU A 28 0.58 12.04 -0.47
CA LEU A 28 -0.37 13.15 -0.57
C LEU A 28 -1.71 12.83 0.08
N VAL A 29 -2.22 13.78 0.87
CA VAL A 29 -3.62 13.81 1.33
C VAL A 29 -4.22 15.15 0.95
N LEU A 30 -5.36 15.12 0.27
CA LEU A 30 -6.05 16.30 -0.24
C LEU A 30 -7.36 16.50 0.51
N LYS A 31 -7.61 17.71 1.00
CA LYS A 31 -8.96 18.17 1.33
C LYS A 31 -9.52 18.90 0.13
N VAL A 32 -10.60 18.38 -0.42
CA VAL A 32 -11.24 18.96 -1.60
C VAL A 32 -12.70 19.24 -1.32
N ASP A 33 -13.26 20.24 -1.99
CA ASP A 33 -14.69 20.47 -2.08
C ASP A 33 -15.16 19.97 -3.44
N VAL A 34 -16.12 19.05 -3.42
CA VAL A 34 -16.80 18.54 -4.62
C VAL A 34 -18.27 18.88 -4.51
N ASP A 35 -18.72 19.82 -5.34
CA ASP A 35 -20.11 20.28 -5.36
C ASP A 35 -20.66 20.69 -3.97
N GLY A 36 -19.82 21.31 -3.13
CA GLY A 36 -20.19 21.80 -1.78
C GLY A 36 -19.98 20.79 -0.65
N GLU A 37 -19.49 19.58 -0.96
CA GLU A 37 -19.14 18.57 0.04
C GLU A 37 -17.62 18.44 0.20
N GLU A 38 -17.12 18.58 1.43
CA GLU A 38 -15.72 18.27 1.73
C GLU A 38 -15.46 16.76 1.61
N LYS A 39 -14.39 16.41 0.91
CA LYS A 39 -13.86 15.05 0.77
C LYS A 39 -12.37 15.02 1.14
N ILE A 40 -11.94 13.92 1.73
CA ILE A 40 -10.55 13.62 2.05
C ILE A 40 -10.05 12.54 1.09
N LEU A 41 -9.08 12.87 0.23
CA LEU A 41 -8.54 11.95 -0.77
C LEU A 41 -7.08 11.62 -0.43
N LEU A 42 -6.74 10.34 -0.38
CA LEU A 42 -5.37 9.84 -0.25
C LEU A 42 -4.83 9.49 -1.63
N ILE A 43 -3.63 9.96 -1.96
CA ILE A 43 -2.93 9.63 -3.20
C ILE A 43 -1.50 9.18 -2.87
N ASP A 44 -1.16 7.97 -3.30
CA ASP A 44 0.20 7.42 -3.26
C ASP A 44 0.80 7.44 -4.67
N ILE A 45 2.06 7.85 -4.80
CA ILE A 45 2.74 8.04 -6.07
C ILE A 45 3.72 6.90 -6.29
N LYS A 46 3.51 6.13 -7.36
CA LYS A 46 4.39 5.01 -7.73
C LYS A 46 5.07 5.29 -9.06
N THR A 47 6.40 5.15 -9.09
CA THR A 47 7.11 5.09 -10.36
C THR A 47 7.13 3.65 -10.88
N ILE A 48 6.90 3.46 -12.18
CA ILE A 48 6.79 2.13 -12.78
C ILE A 48 7.48 2.08 -14.15
N ASN A 49 8.12 0.94 -14.46
CA ASN A 49 8.76 0.73 -15.76
C ASN A 49 7.73 0.29 -16.82
N ALA A 50 8.11 0.33 -18.10
CA ALA A 50 7.23 -0.03 -19.22
C ALA A 50 6.66 -1.46 -19.12
N PHE A 51 7.46 -2.42 -18.66
CA PHE A 51 7.04 -3.83 -18.53
C PHE A 51 5.94 -4.00 -17.47
N SER A 52 6.18 -3.50 -16.27
CA SER A 52 5.21 -3.54 -15.17
C SER A 52 3.96 -2.71 -15.47
N TYR A 53 4.11 -1.56 -16.16
CA TYR A 53 2.98 -0.77 -16.63
C TYR A 53 2.13 -1.55 -17.64
N SER A 54 2.76 -2.23 -18.60
CA SER A 54 2.05 -3.06 -19.59
C SER A 54 1.34 -4.24 -18.92
N LYS A 55 1.95 -4.87 -17.91
CA LYS A 55 1.30 -5.92 -17.12
C LYS A 55 0.08 -5.42 -16.35
N LYS A 56 0.06 -4.14 -15.93
CA LYS A 56 -1.05 -3.60 -15.13
C LYS A 56 -2.16 -2.97 -15.97
N PHE A 57 -1.80 -2.21 -17.01
CA PHE A 57 -2.73 -1.38 -17.80
C PHE A 57 -2.73 -1.72 -19.30
N GLY A 58 -1.94 -2.71 -19.73
CA GLY A 58 -1.84 -3.11 -21.13
C GLY A 58 -3.00 -4.02 -21.57
N ARG A 59 -2.83 -4.67 -22.73
CA ARG A 59 -3.90 -5.47 -23.39
C ARG A 59 -4.30 -6.73 -22.62
N LYS A 60 -3.39 -7.30 -21.84
CA LYS A 60 -3.63 -8.49 -21.00
C LYS A 60 -3.22 -8.14 -19.57
N PRO A 61 -4.02 -7.34 -18.86
CA PRO A 61 -3.69 -6.95 -17.51
C PRO A 61 -3.70 -8.17 -16.60
N ASP A 62 -2.70 -8.26 -15.73
CA ASP A 62 -2.67 -9.24 -14.64
C ASP A 62 -3.48 -8.66 -13.47
N ALA A 63 -4.56 -9.37 -13.10
CA ALA A 63 -5.47 -8.94 -12.05
C ALA A 63 -4.79 -8.78 -10.68
N ASN A 64 -3.70 -9.50 -10.45
CA ASN A 64 -2.94 -9.45 -9.20
C ASN A 64 -1.73 -8.51 -9.27
N ALA A 65 -1.54 -7.81 -10.39
CA ALA A 65 -0.41 -6.90 -10.55
C ALA A 65 -0.43 -5.79 -9.50
N GLN A 66 0.63 -5.76 -8.68
CA GLN A 66 0.86 -4.73 -7.66
C GLN A 66 -0.20 -4.70 -6.56
N GLU A 67 -0.79 -5.85 -6.21
CA GLU A 67 -1.79 -5.95 -5.13
C GLU A 67 -1.27 -5.43 -3.77
N HIS A 68 0.02 -5.62 -3.49
CA HIS A 68 0.67 -5.09 -2.28
C HIS A 68 0.66 -3.57 -2.20
N HIS A 69 0.63 -2.83 -3.33
CA HIS A 69 0.45 -1.38 -3.30
C HIS A 69 -0.91 -1.00 -2.70
N LYS A 70 -1.96 -1.78 -3.00
CA LYS A 70 -3.32 -1.52 -2.46
C LYS A 70 -3.38 -1.75 -0.95
N PHE A 71 -2.69 -2.78 -0.44
CA PHE A 71 -2.55 -2.99 1.01
C PHE A 71 -1.76 -1.87 1.70
N GLN A 72 -0.72 -1.35 1.04
CA GLN A 72 0.04 -0.20 1.55
C GLN A 72 -0.87 1.03 1.68
N VAL A 73 -1.57 1.43 0.61
CA VAL A 73 -2.47 2.60 0.68
C VAL A 73 -3.67 2.37 1.59
N GLY A 74 -4.17 1.12 1.73
CA GLY A 74 -5.17 0.78 2.73
C GLY A 74 -4.69 1.05 4.16
N THR A 75 -3.42 0.75 4.46
CA THR A 75 -2.80 1.05 5.76
C THR A 75 -2.70 2.56 5.99
N TYR A 76 -2.30 3.32 4.97
CA TYR A 76 -2.28 4.79 5.08
C TYR A 76 -3.69 5.38 5.24
N ALA A 77 -4.68 4.83 4.54
CA ALA A 77 -6.07 5.24 4.65
C ALA A 77 -6.61 5.02 6.07
N MET A 78 -6.24 3.96 6.78
CA MET A 78 -6.55 3.80 8.21
C MET A 78 -6.03 4.97 9.05
N GLY A 79 -4.82 5.44 8.75
CA GLY A 79 -4.22 6.62 9.40
C GLY A 79 -4.96 7.92 9.09
N VAL A 80 -5.28 8.12 7.81
CA VAL A 80 -6.05 9.28 7.34
C VAL A 80 -7.43 9.31 8.00
N GLU A 81 -8.14 8.17 8.06
CA GLU A 81 -9.40 8.05 8.79
C GLU A 81 -9.24 8.39 10.27
N SER A 82 -8.17 7.91 10.92
CA SER A 82 -7.92 8.22 12.33
C SER A 82 -7.66 9.71 12.58
N MET A 83 -7.06 10.43 11.63
CA MET A 83 -6.72 11.85 11.76
C MET A 83 -7.88 12.79 11.39
N PHE A 84 -8.63 12.47 10.35
CA PHE A 84 -9.67 13.34 9.79
C PHE A 84 -11.10 12.82 10.02
N GLY A 85 -11.25 11.63 10.60
CA GLY A 85 -12.53 10.95 10.79
C GLY A 85 -13.10 10.31 9.53
N ARG A 86 -12.42 10.41 8.37
CA ARG A 86 -12.85 9.88 7.06
C ARG A 86 -11.69 9.78 6.07
N CYS A 87 -11.84 8.90 5.08
CA CYS A 87 -11.02 8.83 3.87
C CYS A 87 -11.94 8.46 2.70
N ASP A 88 -12.36 9.44 1.91
CA ASP A 88 -13.44 9.30 0.92
C ASP A 88 -12.97 8.70 -0.41
N GLY A 89 -11.67 8.78 -0.70
CA GLY A 89 -11.10 8.21 -1.91
C GLY A 89 -9.64 7.83 -1.69
N ILE A 90 -9.26 6.68 -2.24
CA ILE A 90 -7.90 6.16 -2.18
C ILE A 90 -7.43 5.98 -3.62
N PHE A 91 -6.29 6.56 -3.96
CA PHE A 91 -5.76 6.51 -5.31
C PHE A 91 -4.28 6.17 -5.32
N ILE A 92 -3.86 5.50 -6.39
CA ILE A 92 -2.46 5.33 -6.73
C ILE A 92 -2.21 6.04 -8.05
N LEU A 93 -1.30 7.00 -8.05
CA LEU A 93 -0.82 7.68 -9.26
C LEU A 93 0.44 6.99 -9.77
N TYR A 94 0.31 6.26 -10.88
CA TYR A 94 1.44 5.63 -11.54
C TYR A 94 2.12 6.58 -12.52
N TYR A 95 3.40 6.89 -12.26
CA TYR A 95 4.30 7.57 -13.18
C TYR A 95 5.13 6.57 -13.98
N LYS A 96 4.85 6.50 -15.29
CA LYS A 96 5.55 5.64 -16.23
C LYS A 96 6.89 6.26 -16.64
N LYS A 97 7.99 5.67 -16.19
CA LYS A 97 9.34 6.26 -16.29
C LYS A 97 9.83 6.49 -17.72
N ASP A 98 9.41 5.67 -18.67
CA ASP A 98 9.94 5.70 -20.04
C ASP A 98 9.39 6.84 -20.89
N ASN A 99 8.19 7.33 -20.59
CA ASN A 99 7.55 8.37 -21.40
C ASN A 99 6.69 9.35 -20.59
N SER A 100 6.88 9.37 -19.26
CA SER A 100 6.20 10.27 -18.32
C SER A 100 4.67 10.19 -18.31
N PHE A 101 4.09 9.09 -18.80
CA PHE A 101 2.64 8.90 -18.73
C PHE A 101 2.19 8.72 -17.28
N LEU A 102 1.12 9.43 -16.94
CA LEU A 102 0.46 9.33 -15.64
C LEU A 102 -0.82 8.51 -15.78
N LYS A 103 -1.04 7.58 -14.85
CA LYS A 103 -2.30 6.85 -14.74
C LYS A 103 -2.74 6.82 -13.28
N LEU A 104 -3.90 7.43 -13.02
CA LEU A 104 -4.57 7.33 -11.73
C LEU A 104 -5.39 6.04 -11.69
N GLU A 105 -5.20 5.25 -10.65
CA GLU A 105 -6.01 4.09 -10.31
C GLU A 105 -6.73 4.38 -8.99
N GLU A 106 -8.05 4.21 -8.98
CA GLU A 106 -8.84 4.22 -7.76
C GLU A 106 -8.73 2.87 -7.07
N VAL A 107 -8.51 2.89 -5.76
CA VAL A 107 -8.45 1.71 -4.91
C VAL A 107 -9.74 1.66 -4.09
N ASP A 108 -10.41 0.52 -4.16
CA ASP A 108 -11.66 0.29 -3.44
C ASP A 108 -11.49 0.47 -1.93
N SER A 109 -12.45 1.12 -1.27
CA SER A 109 -12.38 1.42 0.17
C SER A 109 -12.34 0.15 1.05
N SER A 110 -12.74 -1.02 0.54
CA SER A 110 -12.56 -2.30 1.24
C SER A 110 -11.10 -2.62 1.58
N TYR A 111 -10.12 -1.96 0.94
CA TYR A 111 -8.71 -2.13 1.33
C TYR A 111 -8.37 -1.54 2.70
N ILE A 112 -9.18 -0.61 3.22
CA ILE A 112 -9.07 -0.15 4.61
C ILE A 112 -9.33 -1.32 5.56
N ASP A 113 -10.44 -2.03 5.35
CA ASP A 113 -10.81 -3.18 6.18
C ASP A 113 -9.87 -4.36 5.97
N LYS A 114 -9.41 -4.61 4.73
CA LYS A 114 -8.41 -5.65 4.44
C LYS A 114 -7.08 -5.34 5.13
N ALA A 115 -6.62 -4.08 5.11
CA ALA A 115 -5.40 -3.68 5.81
C ALA A 115 -5.56 -3.86 7.33
N ARG A 116 -6.71 -3.47 7.90
CA ARG A 116 -7.01 -3.68 9.32
C ARG A 116 -6.95 -5.17 9.69
N GLY A 117 -7.63 -6.03 8.92
CA GLY A 117 -7.61 -7.48 9.13
C GLY A 117 -6.23 -8.10 8.96
N TYR A 118 -5.43 -7.61 8.01
CA TYR A 118 -4.04 -8.03 7.84
C TYR A 118 -3.21 -7.71 9.10
N TRP A 119 -3.26 -6.47 9.59
CA TRP A 119 -2.48 -6.06 10.76
C TRP A 119 -2.97 -6.70 12.06
N ASP A 120 -4.28 -6.90 12.22
CA ASP A 120 -4.84 -7.66 13.36
C ASP A 120 -4.29 -9.09 13.37
N LYS A 121 -4.15 -9.72 12.20
CA LYS A 121 -3.58 -11.07 12.07
C LYS A 121 -2.08 -11.08 12.37
N VAL A 122 -1.31 -10.14 11.83
CA VAL A 122 0.13 -10.00 12.12
C VAL A 122 0.35 -9.85 13.63
N LEU A 123 -0.39 -8.96 14.28
CA LEU A 123 -0.30 -8.77 15.74
C LEU A 123 -0.69 -10.01 16.55
N LEU A 124 -1.58 -10.86 16.04
CA LEU A 124 -1.93 -12.12 16.69
C LEU A 124 -0.80 -13.14 16.55
N GLU A 125 -0.23 -13.27 15.35
CA GLU A 125 0.82 -14.24 15.04
C GLU A 125 2.17 -13.86 15.67
N GLU A 126 2.47 -12.57 15.78
CA GLU A 126 3.70 -12.07 16.40
C GLU A 126 3.75 -12.22 17.92
N LYS A 127 2.63 -12.52 18.60
CA LYS A 127 2.63 -12.80 20.04
C LYS A 127 3.55 -13.97 20.41
N ASP A 128 3.71 -14.92 19.48
CA ASP A 128 4.52 -16.11 19.68
C ASP A 128 5.95 -15.95 19.13
N GLY A 129 6.34 -14.74 18.72
CA GLY A 129 7.66 -14.41 18.18
C GLY A 129 7.64 -14.06 16.68
N LEU A 130 8.81 -14.07 16.03
CA LEU A 130 8.90 -13.79 14.60
C LEU A 130 8.11 -14.84 13.79
N PRO A 131 7.39 -14.44 12.73
CA PRO A 131 6.64 -15.37 11.91
C PRO A 131 7.59 -16.38 11.23
N ARG A 132 7.11 -17.61 11.06
CA ARG A 132 7.87 -18.66 10.37
C ARG A 132 7.97 -18.33 8.88
N ILE A 133 9.18 -18.52 8.32
CA ILE A 133 9.38 -18.48 6.87
C ILE A 133 8.66 -19.69 6.26
N LYS A 134 7.66 -19.42 5.44
CA LYS A 134 6.83 -20.44 4.78
C LYS A 134 6.30 -19.89 3.48
N GLU A 135 6.47 -20.65 2.39
CA GLU A 135 5.89 -20.28 1.10
C GLU A 135 4.36 -20.15 1.18
N GLY A 136 3.80 -19.15 0.51
CA GLY A 136 2.39 -18.75 0.63
C GLY A 136 2.11 -17.87 1.85
N TYR A 137 3.14 -17.51 2.61
CA TYR A 137 3.05 -16.61 3.76
C TYR A 137 4.19 -15.57 3.72
N SER A 138 5.44 -16.03 3.81
CA SER A 138 6.66 -15.24 3.62
C SER A 138 7.78 -16.19 3.15
N PRO A 139 8.09 -16.24 1.84
CA PRO A 139 7.49 -15.44 0.75
C PRO A 139 6.03 -15.84 0.46
N VAL A 140 5.24 -14.93 -0.10
CA VAL A 140 3.90 -15.25 -0.64
C VAL A 140 4.04 -16.03 -1.95
N TYR A 141 5.01 -15.65 -2.79
CA TYR A 141 5.29 -16.34 -4.05
C TYR A 141 6.76 -16.76 -4.13
N ALA A 142 7.04 -17.96 -4.64
CA ALA A 142 8.42 -18.48 -4.78
C ALA A 142 9.39 -17.53 -5.50
N TRP A 143 8.89 -16.72 -6.45
CA TRP A 143 9.74 -15.78 -7.19
C TRP A 143 10.27 -14.63 -6.32
N GLU A 144 9.62 -14.30 -5.20
CA GLU A 144 10.03 -13.22 -4.29
C GLU A 144 11.37 -13.52 -3.63
N CYS A 145 11.68 -14.80 -3.37
CA CYS A 145 13.00 -15.21 -2.85
C CYS A 145 14.15 -14.77 -3.76
N LYS A 146 13.96 -14.77 -5.07
CA LYS A 146 14.99 -14.37 -6.05
C LYS A 146 15.34 -12.89 -6.01
N TYR A 147 14.52 -12.10 -5.32
CA TYR A 147 14.70 -10.66 -5.14
C TYR A 147 14.82 -10.29 -3.65
N CYS A 148 14.91 -11.29 -2.76
CA CYS A 148 15.01 -11.08 -1.34
C CYS A 148 16.45 -10.74 -0.94
N ALA A 149 16.66 -9.59 -0.31
CA ALA A 149 17.98 -9.17 0.18
C ALA A 149 18.55 -10.09 1.27
N PHE A 150 17.74 -10.99 1.84
CA PHE A 150 18.11 -11.93 2.90
C PHE A 150 18.22 -13.38 2.39
N GLU A 151 18.23 -13.62 1.08
CA GLU A 151 18.28 -14.98 0.51
C GLU A 151 19.48 -15.79 1.05
N GLU A 152 20.68 -15.19 1.06
CA GLU A 152 21.89 -15.84 1.57
C GLU A 152 21.76 -16.23 3.04
N GLN A 153 21.30 -15.30 3.88
CA GLN A 153 21.08 -15.55 5.31
C GLN A 153 20.02 -16.64 5.53
N CYS A 154 18.93 -16.62 4.76
CA CYS A 154 17.88 -17.63 4.83
C CYS A 154 18.40 -19.03 4.46
N ILE A 155 19.28 -19.14 3.44
CA ILE A 155 19.93 -20.40 3.07
C ILE A 155 20.85 -20.88 4.19
N GLU A 156 21.59 -19.97 4.83
CA GLU A 156 22.47 -20.32 5.95
C GLU A 156 21.72 -20.82 7.18
N ASP A 157 20.62 -20.16 7.56
CA ASP A 157 19.84 -20.54 8.74
C ASP A 157 19.17 -21.89 8.54
N ASN A 158 18.65 -22.17 7.33
CA ASN A 158 18.13 -23.48 6.97
C ASN A 158 19.19 -24.59 7.09
N LYS A 159 20.45 -24.33 6.70
CA LYS A 159 21.56 -25.29 6.89
C LYS A 159 21.88 -25.54 8.36
N LYS A 160 21.64 -24.54 9.23
CA LYS A 160 21.85 -24.61 10.68
C LYS A 160 20.64 -25.22 11.42
N GLY A 161 19.57 -25.60 10.72
CA GLY A 161 18.34 -26.14 11.31
C GLY A 161 17.56 -25.14 12.14
N LYS A 162 17.67 -23.85 11.81
CA LYS A 162 16.96 -22.75 12.45
C LYS A 162 15.73 -22.34 11.67
#